data_AF-A0A7C5DKK9-F1
#
_entry.id   AF-A0A7C5DKK9-F1
#
_cell.length_a   1.000
_cell.length_b   1.000
_cell.length_c   1.000
_cell.angle_alpha   90.00
_cell.angle_beta   90.00
_cell.angle_gamma   90.00
#
_symmetry.space_group_name_H-M   'P 1'
#
loop_
_entity.id
_entity.type
_entity.pdbx_description
1 polymer ?
#
loop_
_entity_poly.entity_id
_entity_poly.type
_entity_poly.pdbx_seq_one_letter_code
_entity_poly.pdbx_strand_id
1 'polypeptide(L)'
;GVSFKGIDVSIAPSLEENESIAFGFEKLGLNKFGEPGTLAIAAMITSVLKSLPIRKWGYNGLMLPVLEDIGLTARCGEGLLDVQKLLAYSAVCGTGLDCIPLPGDITAQELENILFDVASLSSKLDKPLSARLFPVPGKRAGEFTDFNSPFLTECKILDGK
;
A
#
# COMPACT_ATOMS: atom_id res chain seq x y z
N GLY A 1 -17.55 -33.16 -1.30
CA GLY A 1 -17.64 -31.73 -1.61
C GLY A 1 -16.76 -30.93 -0.66
N VAL A 2 -16.39 -29.70 -1.00
CA VAL A 2 -15.55 -28.81 -0.17
C VAL A 2 -16.44 -27.74 0.49
N SER A 3 -16.21 -27.45 1.78
CA SER A 3 -16.95 -26.41 2.52
C SER A 3 -16.50 -25.01 2.11
N PHE A 4 -17.43 -24.17 1.65
CA PHE A 4 -17.19 -22.73 1.49
C PHE A 4 -16.86 -22.08 2.85
N LYS A 5 -15.81 -21.28 2.90
CA LYS A 5 -15.35 -20.58 4.13
C LYS A 5 -15.63 -19.08 4.12
N GLY A 6 -15.81 -18.50 2.94
CA GLY A 6 -16.06 -17.08 2.76
C GLY A 6 -15.34 -16.55 1.52
N ILE A 7 -15.44 -15.24 1.31
CA ILE A 7 -14.74 -14.49 0.28
C ILE A 7 -13.88 -13.40 0.92
N ASP A 8 -12.71 -13.13 0.35
CA ASP A 8 -11.94 -11.94 0.71
C ASP A 8 -12.49 -10.76 -0.08
N VAL A 9 -13.07 -9.78 0.63
CA VAL A 9 -13.64 -8.59 -0.01
C VAL A 9 -12.63 -7.46 -0.18
N SER A 10 -11.33 -7.75 -0.03
CA SER A 10 -10.29 -6.76 -0.21
C SER A 10 -10.33 -6.17 -1.61
N ILE A 11 -10.08 -4.86 -1.70
CA ILE A 11 -9.87 -4.19 -2.98
C ILE A 11 -8.37 -4.13 -3.21
N ALA A 12 -7.92 -4.74 -4.31
CA ALA A 12 -6.56 -4.67 -4.80
C ALA A 12 -6.58 -4.10 -6.23
N PRO A 13 -5.68 -3.16 -6.56
CA PRO A 13 -5.58 -2.60 -7.90
C PRO A 13 -4.88 -3.56 -8.87
N SER A 14 -4.84 -3.16 -10.13
CA SER A 14 -3.96 -3.69 -11.15
C SER A 14 -3.25 -2.52 -11.87
N LEU A 15 -2.47 -2.84 -12.92
CA LEU A 15 -1.84 -1.82 -13.76
C LEU A 15 -2.83 -1.10 -14.70
N GLU A 16 -4.11 -1.48 -14.70
CA GLU A 16 -5.14 -0.82 -15.49
C GLU A 16 -5.58 0.51 -14.84
N GLU A 17 -5.62 1.59 -15.62
CA GLU A 17 -5.89 2.94 -15.11
C GLU A 17 -7.25 3.09 -14.43
N ASN A 18 -8.27 2.40 -14.94
CA ASN A 18 -9.61 2.40 -14.38
C ASN A 18 -9.74 1.57 -13.08
N GLU A 19 -8.70 0.83 -12.69
CA GLU A 19 -8.64 0.02 -11.47
C GLU A 19 -7.75 0.64 -10.38
N SER A 20 -7.08 1.77 -10.66
CA SER A 20 -6.25 2.48 -9.68
C SER A 20 -7.06 2.94 -8.46
N ILE A 21 -6.58 2.59 -7.27
CA ILE A 21 -7.10 3.06 -5.99
C ILE A 21 -6.92 4.57 -5.87
N ALA A 22 -5.73 5.09 -6.20
CA ALA A 22 -5.44 6.51 -6.07
C ALA A 22 -6.37 7.35 -6.95
N PHE A 23 -6.53 6.98 -8.22
CA PHE A 23 -7.46 7.69 -9.12
C PHE A 23 -8.93 7.47 -8.74
N GLY A 24 -9.27 6.29 -8.22
CA GLY A 24 -10.60 6.03 -7.65
C GLY A 24 -10.93 6.96 -6.48
N PHE A 25 -9.97 7.18 -5.57
CA PHE A 25 -10.10 8.09 -4.43
C PHE A 25 -10.32 9.54 -4.89
N GLU A 26 -9.56 9.98 -5.89
CA GLU A 26 -9.61 11.37 -6.38
C GLU A 26 -10.94 11.70 -7.05
N LYS A 27 -11.62 10.70 -7.65
CA LYS A 27 -12.97 10.85 -8.19
C LYS A 27 -14.04 11.13 -7.13
N LEU A 28 -13.75 10.91 -5.84
CA LEU A 28 -14.66 11.26 -4.74
C LEU A 28 -14.73 12.79 -4.47
N GLY A 29 -14.05 13.61 -5.27
CA GLY A 29 -14.05 15.07 -5.15
C GLY A 29 -13.07 15.59 -4.11
N LEU A 30 -12.03 14.81 -3.82
CA LEU A 30 -11.00 15.13 -2.84
C LEU A 30 -9.68 15.49 -3.53
N ASN A 31 -8.74 15.96 -2.72
CA ASN A 31 -7.37 16.24 -3.13
C ASN A 31 -6.65 14.97 -3.64
N LYS A 32 -5.43 15.13 -4.16
CA LYS A 32 -4.65 14.00 -4.66
C LYS A 32 -4.40 12.97 -3.55
N PHE A 33 -4.32 11.69 -3.92
CA PHE A 33 -3.95 10.65 -2.96
C PHE A 33 -2.57 10.95 -2.37
N GLY A 34 -2.45 10.89 -1.04
CA GLY A 34 -1.25 11.31 -0.29
C GLY A 34 -1.38 12.67 0.40
N GLU A 35 -2.38 13.46 0.03
CA GLU A 35 -2.72 14.73 0.69
C GLU A 35 -3.64 14.52 1.91
N PRO A 36 -3.81 15.55 2.78
CA PRO A 36 -4.72 15.49 3.92
C PRO A 36 -6.13 15.04 3.50
N GLY A 37 -6.68 14.09 4.25
CA GLY A 37 -7.96 13.45 3.94
C GLY A 37 -7.83 12.01 3.44
N THR A 38 -6.70 11.65 2.80
CA THR A 38 -6.45 10.29 2.28
C THR A 38 -6.70 9.19 3.32
N LEU A 39 -6.18 9.38 4.55
CA LEU A 39 -6.36 8.44 5.66
C LEU A 39 -7.85 8.23 6.02
N ALA A 40 -8.65 9.31 6.04
CA ALA A 40 -10.06 9.25 6.41
C ALA A 40 -10.88 8.48 5.36
N ILE A 41 -10.58 8.68 4.08
CA ILE A 41 -11.22 7.95 2.98
C ILE A 41 -10.86 6.47 3.05
N ALA A 42 -9.57 6.15 3.25
CA ALA A 42 -9.11 4.77 3.36
C ALA A 42 -9.79 4.03 4.51
N ALA A 43 -9.98 4.71 5.65
CA ALA A 43 -10.74 4.18 6.78
C ALA A 43 -12.22 3.98 6.44
N MET A 44 -12.85 4.94 5.75
CA MET A 44 -14.25 4.85 5.33
C MET A 44 -14.49 3.66 4.40
N ILE A 45 -13.68 3.52 3.35
CA ILE A 45 -13.79 2.40 2.39
C ILE A 45 -13.58 1.07 3.10
N THR A 46 -12.55 0.95 3.93
CA THR A 46 -12.31 -0.29 4.68
C THR A 46 -13.46 -0.62 5.63
N SER A 47 -14.09 0.39 6.25
CA SER A 47 -15.29 0.21 7.08
C SER A 47 -16.47 -0.33 6.26
N VAL A 48 -16.69 0.17 5.05
CA VAL A 48 -17.72 -0.34 4.13
C VAL A 48 -17.45 -1.80 3.76
N LEU A 49 -16.21 -2.15 3.38
CA LEU A 49 -15.84 -3.54 3.07
C LEU A 49 -16.12 -4.48 4.25
N LYS A 50 -15.74 -4.06 5.47
CA LYS A 50 -15.98 -4.81 6.69
C LYS A 50 -17.46 -4.91 7.07
N SER A 51 -18.31 -3.97 6.66
CA SER A 51 -19.75 -3.99 6.98
C SER A 51 -20.62 -4.82 6.04
N LEU A 52 -20.10 -5.23 4.87
CA LEU A 52 -20.86 -6.00 3.86
C LEU A 52 -21.52 -7.26 4.48
N PRO A 53 -22.83 -7.52 4.26
CA PRO A 53 -23.56 -8.63 4.88
C PRO A 53 -23.30 -9.98 4.19
N ILE A 54 -22.03 -10.32 3.97
CA ILE A 54 -21.57 -11.56 3.33
C ILE A 54 -20.54 -12.27 4.20
N ARG A 55 -20.42 -13.59 4.03
CA ARG A 55 -19.44 -14.40 4.76
C ARG A 55 -18.03 -14.09 4.25
N LYS A 56 -17.25 -13.41 5.10
CA LYS A 56 -15.89 -12.94 4.80
C LYS A 56 -14.81 -13.91 5.27
N TRP A 57 -13.69 -13.95 4.55
CA TRP A 57 -12.50 -14.74 4.89
C TRP A 57 -11.26 -14.08 4.27
N GLY A 58 -10.14 -13.94 4.98
CA GLY A 58 -8.95 -13.21 4.50
C GLY A 58 -8.80 -11.82 5.12
N TYR A 59 -8.18 -10.87 4.39
CA TYR A 59 -7.85 -9.53 4.91
C TYR A 59 -9.08 -8.63 5.01
N ASN A 60 -9.97 -8.67 4.02
CA ASN A 60 -11.20 -7.86 3.92
C ASN A 60 -10.94 -6.35 4.09
N GLY A 61 -9.89 -5.83 3.47
CA GLY A 61 -9.47 -4.43 3.60
C GLY A 61 -8.95 -3.84 2.30
N LEU A 62 -8.64 -2.54 2.33
CA LEU A 62 -8.03 -1.87 1.18
C LEU A 62 -6.55 -2.24 1.05
N MET A 63 -6.12 -2.70 -0.12
CA MET A 63 -4.70 -2.94 -0.41
C MET A 63 -4.09 -1.71 -1.08
N LEU A 64 -2.85 -1.37 -0.73
CA LEU A 64 -2.12 -0.23 -1.30
C LEU A 64 -0.75 -0.68 -1.86
N PRO A 65 -0.70 -1.62 -2.83
CA PRO A 65 0.55 -2.09 -3.41
C PRO A 65 1.14 -1.01 -4.33
N VAL A 66 2.12 -0.25 -3.84
CA VAL A 66 2.59 0.96 -4.52
C VAL A 66 3.04 0.69 -5.96
N LEU A 67 3.84 -0.36 -6.19
CA LEU A 67 4.32 -0.70 -7.54
C LEU A 67 3.28 -1.39 -8.44
N GLU A 68 2.12 -1.77 -7.93
CA GLU A 68 1.07 -2.49 -8.69
C GLU A 68 -0.13 -1.59 -9.02
N ASP A 69 -0.04 -0.28 -8.72
CA ASP A 69 -1.08 0.73 -8.99
C ASP A 69 -0.46 1.97 -9.64
N ILE A 70 -0.87 2.26 -10.88
CA ILE A 70 -0.31 3.37 -11.66
C ILE A 70 -0.58 4.75 -11.05
N GLY A 71 -1.67 4.89 -10.29
CA GLY A 71 -1.98 6.13 -9.61
C GLY A 71 -1.15 6.29 -8.34
N LEU A 72 -0.93 5.21 -7.57
CA LEU A 72 -0.01 5.26 -6.43
C LEU A 72 1.41 5.57 -6.89
N THR A 73 1.90 4.99 -7.99
CA THR A 73 3.23 5.32 -8.53
C THR A 73 3.32 6.75 -9.04
N ALA A 74 2.27 7.28 -9.67
CA ALA A 74 2.22 8.69 -10.07
C ALA A 74 2.35 9.61 -8.85
N ARG A 75 1.59 9.36 -7.78
CA ARG A 75 1.65 10.16 -6.55
C ARG A 75 2.98 10.01 -5.80
N CYS A 76 3.60 8.82 -5.87
CA CYS A 76 4.98 8.56 -5.46
C CYS A 76 5.98 9.43 -6.24
N GLY A 77 5.86 9.49 -7.56
CA GLY A 77 6.69 10.35 -8.43
C GLY A 77 6.56 11.84 -8.12
N GLU A 78 5.36 12.28 -7.74
CA GLU A 78 5.06 13.65 -7.30
C GLU A 78 5.55 13.96 -5.87
N GLY A 79 6.06 12.97 -5.13
CA GLY A 79 6.53 13.15 -3.75
C GLY A 79 5.41 13.27 -2.72
N LEU A 80 4.19 12.85 -3.04
CA LEU A 80 3.06 12.88 -2.10
C LEU A 80 3.04 11.67 -1.17
N LEU A 81 3.79 10.63 -1.48
CA LEU A 81 3.89 9.40 -0.69
C LEU A 81 5.31 9.22 -0.15
N ASP A 82 5.37 8.69 1.07
CA ASP A 82 6.57 8.25 1.75
C ASP A 82 6.22 7.02 2.60
N VAL A 83 7.24 6.33 3.13
CA VAL A 83 7.05 5.09 3.90
C VAL A 83 6.19 5.33 5.13
N GLN A 84 6.33 6.48 5.80
CA GLN A 84 5.61 6.80 7.04
C GLN A 84 4.12 7.07 6.80
N LYS A 85 3.76 7.75 5.71
CA LYS A 85 2.37 7.92 5.28
C LYS A 85 1.73 6.59 4.92
N LEU A 86 2.44 5.73 4.17
CA LEU A 86 1.94 4.41 3.81
C LEU A 86 1.76 3.51 5.04
N LEU A 87 2.66 3.62 6.02
CA LEU A 87 2.51 2.97 7.32
C LEU A 87 1.31 3.53 8.10
N ALA A 88 1.09 4.85 8.10
CA ALA A 88 -0.09 5.44 8.72
C ALA A 88 -1.39 4.95 8.05
N TYR A 89 -1.43 4.86 6.71
CA TYR A 89 -2.58 4.29 6.00
C TYR A 89 -2.78 2.81 6.33
N SER A 90 -1.68 2.07 6.56
CA SER A 90 -1.72 0.68 6.99
C SER A 90 -2.47 0.47 8.31
N ALA A 91 -2.60 1.49 9.17
CA ALA A 91 -3.42 1.41 10.37
C ALA A 91 -4.90 1.12 10.03
N VAL A 92 -5.40 1.71 8.93
CA VAL A 92 -6.82 1.63 8.54
C VAL A 92 -7.09 0.75 7.31
N CYS A 93 -6.04 0.31 6.59
CA CYS A 93 -6.13 -0.52 5.38
C CYS A 93 -6.08 -2.04 5.65
N GLY A 94 -5.78 -2.89 4.66
CA GLY A 94 -5.76 -4.35 4.77
C GLY A 94 -4.39 -4.97 5.06
N THR A 95 -3.38 -4.65 4.26
CA THR A 95 -2.19 -5.52 4.08
C THR A 95 -0.93 -5.09 4.83
N GLY A 96 -0.76 -3.79 5.12
CA GLY A 96 0.49 -3.23 5.62
C GLY A 96 1.26 -2.47 4.54
N LEU A 97 2.59 -2.49 4.64
CA LEU A 97 3.48 -1.93 3.62
C LEU A 97 3.57 -2.91 2.44
N ASP A 98 3.01 -2.56 1.30
CA ASP A 98 2.91 -3.47 0.15
C ASP A 98 3.55 -2.88 -1.09
N CYS A 99 4.39 -3.68 -1.76
CA CYS A 99 5.15 -3.29 -2.94
C CYS A 99 5.90 -1.96 -2.80
N ILE A 100 6.65 -1.78 -1.71
CA ILE A 100 7.33 -0.51 -1.40
C ILE A 100 8.73 -0.46 -2.04
N PRO A 101 9.00 0.41 -3.03
CA PRO A 101 10.33 0.54 -3.60
C PRO A 101 11.27 1.30 -2.64
N LEU A 102 12.40 0.70 -2.31
CA LEU A 102 13.42 1.23 -1.41
C LEU A 102 14.80 1.29 -2.08
N PRO A 103 15.72 2.12 -1.57
CA PRO A 103 17.07 2.25 -2.12
C PRO A 103 17.80 0.90 -2.07
N GLY A 104 18.63 0.61 -3.07
CA GLY A 104 19.42 -0.62 -3.11
C GLY A 104 20.53 -0.66 -2.07
N ASP A 105 20.94 0.51 -1.56
CA ASP A 105 21.92 0.67 -0.49
C ASP A 105 21.29 0.74 0.92
N ILE A 106 19.98 0.47 1.04
CA ILE A 106 19.34 0.36 2.35
C ILE A 106 19.99 -0.74 3.18
N THR A 107 20.30 -0.42 4.43
CA THR A 107 20.99 -1.32 5.35
C THR A 107 20.00 -2.28 6.01
N ALA A 108 20.53 -3.40 6.51
CA ALA A 108 19.74 -4.33 7.32
C ALA A 108 19.12 -3.64 8.56
N GLN A 109 19.87 -2.73 9.20
CA GLN A 109 19.37 -2.00 10.37
C GLN A 109 18.20 -1.08 10.03
N GLU A 110 18.23 -0.41 8.88
CA GLU A 110 17.12 0.44 8.42
C GLU A 110 15.89 -0.41 8.08
N LEU A 111 16.08 -1.55 7.41
CA LEU A 111 14.99 -2.50 7.17
C LEU A 111 14.39 -3.04 8.48
N GLU A 112 15.23 -3.39 9.46
CA GLU A 112 14.79 -3.80 10.79
C GLU A 112 13.94 -2.72 11.46
N ASN A 113 14.33 -1.45 11.39
CA ASN A 113 13.56 -0.35 11.97
C ASN A 113 12.17 -0.23 11.31
N ILE A 114 12.09 -0.32 9.97
CA ILE A 114 10.81 -0.32 9.25
C ILE A 114 9.93 -1.51 9.72
N LEU A 115 10.52 -2.70 9.85
CA LEU A 115 9.81 -3.88 10.32
C LEU A 115 9.36 -3.76 11.78
N PHE A 116 10.16 -3.13 12.65
CA PHE A 116 9.79 -2.84 14.03
C PHE A 116 8.59 -1.89 14.11
N ASP A 117 8.53 -0.87 13.26
CA ASP A 117 7.40 0.04 13.19
C ASP A 117 6.13 -0.69 12.72
N VAL A 118 6.23 -1.52 11.67
CA VAL A 118 5.13 -2.37 11.19
C VAL A 118 4.66 -3.33 12.29
N ALA A 119 5.57 -4.00 12.98
CA ALA A 119 5.26 -4.93 14.06
C ALA A 119 4.61 -4.22 15.26
N SER A 120 5.10 -3.04 15.62
CA SER A 120 4.53 -2.22 16.69
C SER A 120 3.10 -1.79 16.38
N LEU A 121 2.86 -1.33 15.15
CA LEU A 121 1.51 -0.95 14.69
C LEU A 121 0.57 -2.16 14.65
N SER A 122 1.04 -3.29 14.12
CA SER A 122 0.34 -4.58 14.08
C SER A 122 -0.11 -5.01 15.47
N SER A 123 0.83 -5.04 16.42
CA SER A 123 0.56 -5.40 17.82
C SER A 123 -0.40 -4.43 18.49
N LYS A 124 -0.27 -3.12 18.24
CA LYS A 124 -1.13 -2.12 18.87
C LYS A 124 -2.58 -2.21 18.39
N LEU A 125 -2.78 -2.57 17.13
CA LEU A 125 -4.10 -2.64 16.50
C LEU A 125 -4.75 -4.03 16.56
N ASP A 126 -4.05 -5.03 17.11
CA ASP A 126 -4.44 -6.45 17.04
C ASP A 126 -4.84 -6.86 15.61
N LYS A 127 -3.96 -6.52 14.67
CA LYS A 127 -4.23 -6.60 13.24
C LYS A 127 -3.01 -7.14 12.51
N PRO A 128 -3.14 -8.21 11.70
CA PRO A 128 -2.02 -8.72 10.94
C PRO A 128 -1.61 -7.71 9.87
N LEU A 129 -0.41 -7.14 10.01
CA LEU A 129 0.24 -6.33 8.99
C LEU A 129 1.43 -7.10 8.42
N SER A 130 1.67 -6.93 7.12
CA SER A 130 2.81 -7.46 6.41
C SER A 130 3.69 -6.32 5.85
N ALA A 131 4.91 -6.65 5.47
CA ALA A 131 5.83 -5.75 4.81
C ALA A 131 6.43 -6.44 3.59
N ARG A 132 6.09 -5.96 2.40
CA ARG A 132 6.64 -6.39 1.11
C ARG A 132 7.49 -5.23 0.57
N LEU A 133 8.77 -5.24 0.98
CA LEU A 133 9.74 -4.20 0.67
C LEU A 133 10.59 -4.62 -0.54
N PHE A 134 10.88 -3.66 -1.43
CA PHE A 134 11.63 -3.87 -2.66
C PHE A 134 12.88 -2.98 -2.71
N PRO A 135 13.99 -3.34 -2.04
CA PRO A 135 15.29 -2.72 -2.28
C PRO A 135 15.68 -2.89 -3.76
N VAL A 136 16.03 -1.80 -4.44
CA VAL A 136 16.36 -1.81 -5.88
C VAL A 136 17.87 -1.67 -6.09
N PRO A 137 18.60 -2.75 -6.40
CA PRO A 137 20.06 -2.74 -6.47
C PRO A 137 20.61 -1.68 -7.42
N GLY A 138 21.63 -0.94 -6.97
CA GLY A 138 22.29 0.09 -7.79
C GLY A 138 21.53 1.41 -7.94
N LYS A 139 20.37 1.57 -7.29
CA LYS A 139 19.57 2.80 -7.30
C LYS A 139 19.46 3.40 -5.90
N ARG A 140 19.30 4.72 -5.84
CA ARG A 140 19.15 5.51 -4.61
C ARG A 140 17.75 6.09 -4.46
N ALA A 141 17.43 6.59 -3.27
CA ALA A 141 16.21 7.35 -3.02
C ALA A 141 16.05 8.49 -4.03
N GLY A 142 14.83 8.64 -4.56
CA GLY A 142 14.49 9.65 -5.55
C GLY A 142 14.76 9.29 -7.01
N GLU A 143 15.52 8.23 -7.29
CA GLU A 143 15.64 7.67 -8.65
C GLU A 143 14.38 6.86 -9.02
N PHE A 144 14.13 6.65 -10.31
CA PHE A 144 13.04 5.79 -10.77
C PHE A 144 13.48 4.33 -10.84
N THR A 145 12.57 3.43 -10.46
CA THR A 145 12.71 2.00 -10.70
C THR A 145 12.60 1.70 -12.19
N ASP A 146 13.24 0.61 -12.62
CA ASP A 146 13.27 0.15 -14.01
C ASP A 146 12.85 -1.33 -14.09
N PHE A 147 11.76 -1.67 -13.41
CA PHE A 147 11.25 -3.04 -13.38
C PHE A 147 10.76 -3.46 -14.77
N ASN A 148 11.38 -4.49 -15.33
CA ASN A 148 10.87 -5.18 -16.52
C ASN A 148 9.87 -6.28 -16.11
N SER A 149 8.68 -5.87 -15.66
CA SER A 149 7.63 -6.77 -15.16
C SER A 149 6.26 -6.39 -15.76
N PRO A 150 5.43 -7.37 -16.18
CA PRO A 150 4.06 -7.10 -16.61
C PRO A 150 3.11 -6.78 -15.43
N PHE A 151 3.59 -6.85 -14.18
CA PHE A 151 2.79 -6.63 -12.98
C PHE A 151 3.27 -5.46 -12.11
N LEU A 152 4.43 -4.86 -12.43
CA LEU A 152 4.97 -3.73 -11.69
C LEU A 152 5.16 -2.55 -12.64
N THR A 153 4.86 -1.35 -12.16
CA THR A 153 5.11 -0.10 -12.87
C THR A 153 6.27 0.67 -12.24
N GLU A 154 6.90 1.54 -13.03
CA GLU A 154 7.96 2.44 -12.57
C GLU A 154 7.41 3.39 -11.48
N CYS A 155 8.19 3.58 -10.41
CA CYS A 155 7.90 4.51 -9.31
C CYS A 155 9.21 5.16 -8.89
N LYS A 156 9.09 6.33 -8.28
CA LYS A 156 10.22 6.95 -7.58
C LYS A 156 10.56 6.15 -6.32
N ILE A 157 11.82 5.81 -6.14
CA ILE A 157 12.28 5.10 -4.95
C ILE A 157 12.07 5.99 -3.72
N LEU A 158 11.34 5.47 -2.73
CA LEU A 158 11.04 6.20 -1.50
C LEU A 158 12.27 6.19 -0.59
N ASP A 159 12.44 7.25 0.20
CA ASP A 159 13.43 7.23 1.27
C ASP A 159 12.95 6.26 2.37
N GLY A 160 13.85 5.40 2.84
CA GLY A 160 13.58 4.48 3.95
C GLY A 160 13.91 5.09 5.32
N LYS A 161 14.46 6.31 5.34
CA LYS A 161 14.86 7.04 6.55
C LYS A 161 13.79 8.00 7.05
#